data_AF-A0A7G5EIJ3-F1
#
_entry.id   AF-A0A7G5EIJ3-F1
#
_cell.length_a   1.000
_cell.length_b   1.000
_cell.length_c   1.000
_cell.angle_alpha   90.00
_cell.angle_beta   90.00
_cell.angle_gamma   90.00
#
_symmetry.space_group_name_H-M   'P 1'
#
loop_
_entity.id
_entity.type
_entity.pdbx_description
1 polymer ?
#
loop_
_entity_poly.entity_id
_entity_poly.type
_entity_poly.pdbx_seq_one_letter_code
_entity_poly.pdbx_strand_id
1 'polypeptide(L)'
;MDISRATRSVQKEDVWQAADALLLEGKRPTIERVRQKIGRGSPNTVSPMLEGWFATLGPRLGGVGGQTQSGAVDLSIGSGLPAALVQAMQQVWEQVQAQAAQAADAELEPVRQDLQAQQQALDDAQQALEQERNHLAQQRATTEQALAVAHAQIKMQGARLSDLEQAGRQKDQLAATQQQRLQSLEQELFANRKARDEADLAHAEQLRELQHSAQQQQHRVLQDLDRARQETKQAMAAQRAEQETHAKLDAQWQQERQGLQAQSELQAGQLQHAQAEVQQLLHRLQTAEATHTQALALQSHQHENALAQLRLEMAQSAVAQNAGRGGNATPTADAVAANGRRPMRSSAPTARPVRMLPGSRRRGKI
;
A
#
# COMPACT_ATOMS: atom_id res chain seq x y z
N MET A 1 134.46 -3.36 -72.35
CA MET A 1 134.68 -2.83 -73.71
C MET A 1 133.43 -3.19 -74.50
N ASP A 2 132.53 -2.31 -74.88
CA ASP A 2 132.60 -0.86 -74.92
C ASP A 2 131.19 -0.25 -74.87
N ILE A 3 131.19 0.98 -74.38
CA ILE A 3 130.09 1.91 -74.30
C ILE A 3 129.53 2.16 -75.71
N SER A 4 128.22 1.99 -75.89
CA SER A 4 127.43 2.77 -76.84
C SER A 4 125.96 2.78 -76.42
N ARG A 5 125.70 3.55 -75.37
CA ARG A 5 124.40 4.17 -75.11
C ARG A 5 124.12 5.12 -76.28
N ALA A 6 123.51 4.61 -77.33
CA ALA A 6 122.81 5.41 -78.32
C ALA A 6 121.34 5.04 -78.21
N THR A 7 120.53 5.98 -77.72
CA THR A 7 119.08 5.97 -77.89
C THR A 7 118.77 5.97 -79.39
N ARG A 8 118.84 4.80 -80.01
CA ARG A 8 118.60 4.61 -81.43
C ARG A 8 117.08 4.59 -81.61
N SER A 9 116.55 5.62 -82.26
CA SER A 9 115.14 5.69 -82.67
C SER A 9 114.75 4.43 -83.44
N VAL A 10 113.56 3.91 -83.20
CA VAL A 10 113.00 2.77 -83.95
C VAL A 10 112.97 3.14 -85.43
N GLN A 11 113.58 2.29 -86.27
CA GLN A 11 113.63 2.48 -87.71
C GLN A 11 112.44 1.78 -88.38
N LYS A 12 112.05 2.27 -89.55
CA LYS A 12 110.93 1.73 -90.34
C LYS A 12 111.16 0.27 -90.73
N GLU A 13 112.38 -0.08 -91.09
CA GLU A 13 112.77 -1.42 -91.54
C GLU A 13 112.60 -2.47 -90.42
N ASP A 14 112.92 -2.12 -89.18
CA ASP A 14 112.73 -3.00 -88.01
C ASP A 14 111.24 -3.32 -87.78
N VAL A 15 110.36 -2.33 -88.00
CA VAL A 15 108.90 -2.46 -87.85
C VAL A 15 108.32 -3.36 -88.94
N TRP A 16 108.80 -3.21 -90.17
CA TRP A 16 108.32 -3.98 -91.32
C TRP A 16 108.74 -5.45 -91.22
N GLN A 17 110.01 -5.73 -90.87
CA GLN A 17 110.48 -7.10 -90.67
C GLN A 17 109.73 -7.83 -89.54
N ALA A 18 109.43 -7.12 -88.44
CA ALA A 18 108.67 -7.69 -87.34
C ALA A 18 107.20 -7.96 -87.72
N ALA A 19 106.58 -7.11 -88.55
CA ALA A 19 105.24 -7.33 -89.05
C ALA A 19 105.18 -8.54 -90.01
N ASP A 20 106.15 -8.67 -90.91
CA ASP A 20 106.28 -9.83 -91.82
C ASP A 20 106.49 -11.13 -91.03
N ALA A 21 107.35 -11.12 -90.00
CA ALA A 21 107.58 -12.29 -89.14
C ALA A 21 106.30 -12.71 -88.38
N LEU A 22 105.49 -11.76 -87.91
CA LEU A 22 104.21 -12.07 -87.26
C LEU A 22 103.18 -12.63 -88.24
N LEU A 23 103.17 -12.13 -89.49
CA LEU A 23 102.32 -12.66 -90.56
C LEU A 23 102.69 -14.12 -90.89
N LEU A 24 103.98 -14.44 -90.96
CA LEU A 24 104.49 -15.80 -91.16
C LEU A 24 104.12 -16.74 -90.00
N GLU A 25 104.01 -16.23 -88.77
CA GLU A 25 103.51 -16.97 -87.61
C GLU A 25 101.98 -17.14 -87.59
N GLY A 26 101.25 -16.66 -88.60
CA GLY A 26 99.78 -16.72 -88.68
C GLY A 26 99.08 -15.78 -87.70
N LYS A 27 99.80 -14.83 -87.09
CA LYS A 27 99.26 -13.88 -86.10
C LYS A 27 99.08 -12.50 -86.75
N ARG A 28 98.02 -11.80 -86.36
CA ARG A 28 97.77 -10.43 -86.86
C ARG A 28 98.83 -9.46 -86.29
N PRO A 29 99.58 -8.73 -87.15
CA PRO A 29 100.56 -7.74 -86.71
C PRO A 29 99.84 -6.48 -86.19
N THR A 30 99.56 -6.46 -84.88
CA THR A 30 99.03 -5.29 -84.17
C THR A 30 100.18 -4.47 -83.57
N ILE A 31 99.93 -3.18 -83.29
CA ILE A 31 100.94 -2.24 -82.72
C ILE A 31 101.65 -2.85 -81.50
N GLU A 32 100.88 -3.46 -80.59
CA GLU A 32 101.43 -4.06 -79.38
C GLU A 32 102.30 -5.30 -79.67
N ARG A 33 101.90 -6.15 -80.62
CA ARG A 33 102.65 -7.37 -80.97
C ARG A 33 103.95 -7.06 -81.71
N VAL A 34 103.91 -6.09 -82.61
CA VAL A 34 105.11 -5.63 -83.31
C VAL A 34 106.09 -5.00 -82.32
N ARG A 35 105.59 -4.23 -81.36
CA ARG A 35 106.40 -3.69 -80.26
C ARG A 35 106.99 -4.78 -79.36
N GLN A 36 106.24 -5.83 -79.04
CA GLN A 36 106.75 -6.99 -78.30
C GLN A 36 107.85 -7.74 -79.08
N LYS A 37 107.70 -7.88 -80.40
CA LYS A 37 108.66 -8.59 -81.26
C LYS A 37 109.99 -7.82 -81.41
N ILE A 38 109.94 -6.48 -81.44
CA ILE A 38 111.13 -5.62 -81.55
C ILE A 38 111.72 -5.27 -80.17
N GLY A 39 110.90 -5.33 -79.11
CA GLY A 39 111.27 -5.07 -77.71
C GLY A 39 111.50 -3.59 -77.36
N ARG A 40 111.19 -2.66 -78.27
CA ARG A 40 111.46 -1.21 -78.13
C ARG A 40 110.50 -0.38 -79.01
N GLY A 41 110.35 0.90 -78.70
CA GLY A 41 109.48 1.85 -79.41
C GLY A 41 108.22 2.24 -78.63
N SER A 42 107.87 3.53 -78.67
CA SER A 42 106.60 4.03 -78.17
C SER A 42 105.47 3.70 -79.18
N PRO A 43 104.23 3.42 -78.74
CA PRO A 43 103.09 3.21 -79.62
C PRO A 43 102.94 4.32 -80.68
N ASN A 44 103.25 5.56 -80.33
CA ASN A 44 103.17 6.72 -81.22
C ASN A 44 104.20 6.67 -82.36
N THR A 45 105.30 5.94 -82.21
CA THR A 45 106.34 5.78 -83.24
C THR A 45 106.06 4.59 -84.15
N VAL A 46 105.54 3.50 -83.60
CA VAL A 46 105.24 2.26 -84.36
C VAL A 46 103.97 2.42 -85.19
N SER A 47 102.95 3.15 -84.69
CA SER A 47 101.66 3.31 -85.36
C SER A 47 101.77 3.82 -86.82
N PRO A 48 102.42 4.96 -87.12
CA PRO A 48 102.51 5.44 -88.50
C PRO A 48 103.38 4.55 -89.41
N MET A 49 104.39 3.87 -88.84
CA MET A 49 105.27 2.97 -89.61
C MET A 49 104.58 1.65 -89.97
N LEU A 50 103.75 1.13 -89.07
CA LEU A 50 102.91 -0.05 -89.27
C LEU A 50 101.79 0.22 -90.28
N GLU A 51 101.18 1.40 -90.22
CA GLU A 51 100.14 1.82 -91.17
C GLU A 51 100.72 1.95 -92.58
N GLY A 52 101.93 2.50 -92.72
CA GLY A 52 102.68 2.48 -93.98
C GLY A 52 103.00 1.06 -94.49
N TRP A 53 103.27 0.10 -93.59
CA TRP A 53 103.44 -1.31 -93.98
C TRP A 53 102.13 -1.91 -94.50
N PHE A 54 101.01 -1.74 -93.78
CA PHE A 54 99.69 -2.21 -94.20
C PHE A 54 99.25 -1.61 -95.54
N ALA A 55 99.53 -0.33 -95.79
CA ALA A 55 99.27 0.32 -97.07
C ALA A 55 100.02 -0.35 -98.24
N THR A 56 101.24 -0.83 -97.99
CA THR A 56 102.02 -1.61 -98.99
C THR A 56 101.67 -3.10 -99.03
N LEU A 57 100.98 -3.62 -98.02
CA LEU A 57 100.57 -5.02 -97.94
C LEU A 57 99.44 -5.35 -98.94
N GLY A 58 98.48 -4.43 -99.10
CA GLY A 58 97.36 -4.59 -100.04
C GLY A 58 97.81 -4.88 -101.48
N PRO A 59 98.74 -4.11 -102.06
CA PRO A 59 99.32 -4.41 -103.38
C PRO A 59 100.18 -5.68 -103.42
N ARG A 60 100.85 -6.05 -102.31
CA ARG A 60 101.73 -7.23 -102.23
C ARG A 60 100.95 -8.55 -102.12
N LEU A 61 99.83 -8.57 -101.40
CA LEU A 61 98.92 -9.71 -101.33
C LEU A 61 97.88 -9.70 -102.47
N GLY A 62 97.51 -8.52 -102.96
CA GLY A 62 96.52 -8.31 -104.02
C GLY A 62 96.97 -8.70 -105.43
N GLY A 63 98.14 -9.33 -105.59
CA GLY A 63 98.56 -10.01 -106.81
C GLY A 63 98.28 -11.52 -106.82
N VAL A 64 97.97 -12.16 -105.68
CA VAL A 64 97.83 -13.64 -105.55
C VAL A 64 96.74 -14.01 -104.53
N GLY A 65 95.50 -13.58 -104.76
CA GLY A 65 94.34 -13.94 -103.94
C GLY A 65 93.22 -12.92 -104.10
N GLY A 66 92.57 -12.79 -105.24
CA GLY A 66 92.00 -13.91 -106.00
C GLY A 66 90.61 -14.22 -105.45
N GLN A 67 89.69 -13.28 -105.68
CA GLN A 67 88.26 -13.48 -105.92
C GLN A 67 87.75 -14.92 -105.65
N THR A 68 87.09 -15.14 -104.52
CA THR A 68 86.17 -16.26 -104.37
C THR A 68 84.85 -15.86 -105.00
N GLN A 69 84.76 -16.27 -106.26
CA GLN A 69 83.71 -16.11 -107.23
C GLN A 69 82.41 -16.79 -106.76
N SER A 70 81.27 -16.12 -106.99
CA SER A 70 80.07 -16.82 -107.44
C SER A 70 80.45 -17.62 -108.69
N GLY A 71 80.15 -18.92 -108.67
CA GLY A 71 80.71 -19.94 -109.54
C GLY A 71 80.75 -19.60 -111.03
N ALA A 72 81.96 -19.43 -111.54
CA ALA A 72 82.34 -19.75 -112.91
C ALA A 72 83.85 -20.03 -112.87
N VAL A 73 84.21 -21.27 -112.56
CA VAL A 73 85.60 -21.73 -112.55
C VAL A 73 86.12 -21.68 -113.99
N ASP A 74 86.92 -20.66 -114.30
CA ASP A 74 87.73 -20.60 -115.52
C ASP A 74 88.91 -21.57 -115.38
N LEU A 75 88.73 -22.79 -115.91
CA LEU A 75 89.72 -23.86 -115.99
C LEU A 75 90.73 -23.62 -117.14
N SER A 76 91.26 -22.41 -117.26
CA SER A 76 92.24 -22.07 -118.29
C SER A 76 93.65 -21.91 -117.72
N ILE A 77 94.18 -22.96 -117.09
CA ILE A 77 95.64 -23.15 -117.00
C ILE A 77 95.96 -24.66 -117.11
N GLY A 78 96.30 -25.11 -118.33
CA GLY A 78 97.22 -26.24 -118.54
C GLY A 78 96.64 -27.63 -118.81
N SER A 79 96.42 -27.91 -120.11
CA SER A 79 96.79 -29.17 -120.81
C SER A 79 96.10 -30.51 -120.43
N GLY A 80 95.20 -30.96 -121.32
CA GLY A 80 95.23 -32.34 -121.82
C GLY A 80 94.12 -33.32 -121.41
N LEU A 81 93.06 -32.90 -120.72
CA LEU A 81 91.97 -33.82 -120.36
C LEU A 81 90.85 -33.84 -121.42
N PRO A 82 90.39 -35.02 -121.89
CA PRO A 82 89.26 -35.12 -122.80
C PRO A 82 88.00 -34.49 -122.20
N ALA A 83 87.22 -33.75 -122.99
CA ALA A 83 85.98 -33.11 -122.54
C ALA A 83 85.00 -34.11 -121.86
N ALA A 84 85.01 -35.36 -122.31
CA ALA A 84 84.23 -36.45 -121.70
C ALA A 84 84.66 -36.76 -120.24
N LEU A 85 85.94 -36.63 -119.90
CA LEU A 85 86.45 -36.87 -118.54
C LEU A 85 86.08 -35.72 -117.59
N VAL A 86 86.15 -34.47 -118.06
CA VAL A 86 85.71 -33.30 -117.28
C VAL A 86 84.21 -33.36 -117.00
N GLN A 87 83.39 -33.71 -117.99
CA GLN A 87 81.95 -33.91 -117.81
C GLN A 87 81.66 -35.09 -116.85
N ALA A 88 82.38 -36.21 -116.96
CA ALA A 88 82.21 -37.34 -116.05
C ALA A 88 82.56 -36.96 -114.60
N MET A 89 83.64 -36.19 -114.37
CA MET A 89 84.00 -35.72 -113.02
C MET A 89 82.99 -34.70 -112.47
N GLN A 90 82.43 -33.82 -113.31
CA GLN A 90 81.35 -32.93 -112.90
C GLN A 90 80.09 -33.70 -112.52
N GLN A 91 79.70 -34.71 -113.31
CA GLN A 91 78.57 -35.58 -112.99
C GLN A 91 78.78 -36.36 -111.70
N VAL A 92 80.00 -36.89 -111.46
CA VAL A 92 80.34 -37.56 -110.19
C VAL A 92 80.31 -36.58 -109.03
N TRP A 93 80.80 -35.35 -109.20
CA TRP A 93 80.74 -34.32 -108.17
C TRP A 93 79.31 -33.89 -107.84
N GLU A 94 78.44 -33.72 -108.84
CA GLU A 94 77.01 -33.46 -108.65
C GLU A 94 76.31 -34.63 -107.95
N GLN A 95 76.63 -35.87 -108.31
CA GLN A 95 76.12 -37.07 -107.62
C GLN A 95 76.58 -37.15 -106.16
N VAL A 96 77.85 -36.84 -105.87
CA VAL A 96 78.38 -36.82 -104.50
C VAL A 96 77.71 -35.70 -103.68
N GLN A 97 77.50 -34.52 -104.25
CA GLN A 97 76.77 -33.44 -103.58
C GLN A 97 75.30 -33.81 -103.32
N ALA A 98 74.63 -34.44 -104.30
CA ALA A 98 73.26 -34.92 -104.13
C ALA A 98 73.17 -36.01 -103.06
N GLN A 99 74.11 -36.96 -103.01
CA GLN A 99 74.18 -37.98 -101.97
C GLN A 99 74.51 -37.39 -100.60
N ALA A 100 75.41 -36.41 -100.51
CA ALA A 100 75.72 -35.72 -99.26
C ALA A 100 74.53 -34.90 -98.73
N ALA A 101 73.78 -34.23 -99.61
CA ALA A 101 72.55 -33.54 -99.25
C ALA A 101 71.47 -34.54 -98.77
N GLN A 102 71.28 -35.66 -99.48
CA GLN A 102 70.34 -36.71 -99.07
C GLN A 102 70.74 -37.37 -97.74
N ALA A 103 72.02 -37.60 -97.50
CA ALA A 103 72.52 -38.13 -96.24
C ALA A 103 72.31 -37.13 -95.08
N ALA A 104 72.55 -35.83 -95.31
CA ALA A 104 72.29 -34.78 -94.33
C ALA A 104 70.80 -34.63 -94.01
N ASP A 105 69.93 -34.68 -95.03
CA ASP A 105 68.47 -34.66 -94.82
C ASP A 105 68.01 -35.91 -94.08
N ALA A 106 68.55 -37.09 -94.41
CA ALA A 106 68.24 -38.34 -93.72
C ALA A 106 68.67 -38.33 -92.24
N GLU A 107 69.76 -37.65 -91.88
CA GLU A 107 70.19 -37.48 -90.49
C GLU A 107 69.39 -36.39 -89.75
N LEU A 108 68.90 -35.35 -90.44
CA LEU A 108 68.14 -34.25 -89.84
C LEU A 108 66.66 -34.58 -89.59
N GLU A 109 66.04 -35.39 -90.44
CA GLU A 109 64.64 -35.80 -90.27
C GLU A 109 64.30 -36.44 -88.91
N PRO A 110 65.07 -37.42 -88.37
CA PRO A 110 64.78 -37.95 -87.04
C PRO A 110 64.93 -36.89 -85.94
N VAL A 111 65.91 -35.99 -86.05
CA VAL A 111 66.10 -34.88 -85.10
C VAL A 111 64.91 -33.91 -85.13
N ARG A 112 64.37 -33.62 -86.32
CA ARG A 112 63.16 -32.78 -86.47
C ARG A 112 61.94 -33.46 -85.87
N GLN A 113 61.76 -34.76 -86.11
CA GLN A 113 60.66 -35.54 -85.53
C GLN A 113 60.76 -35.59 -84.01
N ASP A 114 61.95 -35.82 -83.46
CA ASP A 114 62.19 -35.81 -82.01
C ASP A 114 61.93 -34.43 -81.40
N LEU A 115 62.36 -33.35 -82.04
CA LEU A 115 62.10 -31.99 -81.58
C LEU A 115 60.60 -31.67 -81.60
N GLN A 116 59.89 -32.07 -82.67
CA GLN A 116 58.44 -31.89 -82.77
C GLN A 116 57.70 -32.70 -81.69
N ALA A 117 58.12 -33.94 -81.44
CA ALA A 117 57.56 -34.78 -80.38
C ALA A 117 57.81 -34.17 -78.98
N GLN A 118 59.00 -33.61 -78.74
CA GLN A 118 59.31 -32.92 -77.49
C GLN A 118 58.48 -31.64 -77.32
N GLN A 119 58.27 -30.86 -78.38
CA GLN A 119 57.42 -29.67 -78.34
C GLN A 119 55.97 -30.05 -78.00
N GLN A 120 55.42 -31.07 -78.65
CA GLN A 120 54.08 -31.57 -78.36
C GLN A 120 53.97 -32.07 -76.90
N ALA A 121 54.96 -32.83 -76.42
CA ALA A 121 54.98 -33.30 -75.04
C ALA A 121 55.06 -32.16 -74.01
N LEU A 122 55.79 -31.07 -74.33
CA LEU A 122 55.84 -29.88 -73.49
C LEU A 122 54.51 -29.13 -73.49
N ASP A 123 53.87 -28.97 -74.65
CA ASP A 123 52.57 -28.31 -74.76
C ASP A 123 51.48 -29.10 -74.00
N ASP A 124 51.46 -30.43 -74.14
CA ASP A 124 50.55 -31.31 -73.39
C ASP A 124 50.79 -31.21 -71.88
N ALA A 125 52.06 -31.19 -71.45
CA ALA A 125 52.41 -31.03 -70.04
C ALA A 125 52.00 -29.66 -69.48
N GLN A 126 52.12 -28.59 -70.28
CA GLN A 126 51.67 -27.25 -69.90
C GLN A 126 50.14 -27.19 -69.76
N GLN A 127 49.41 -27.78 -70.70
CA GLN A 127 47.94 -27.87 -70.64
C GLN A 127 47.48 -28.68 -69.42
N ALA A 128 48.11 -29.82 -69.14
CA ALA A 128 47.79 -30.63 -67.96
C ALA A 128 48.03 -29.85 -66.66
N LEU A 129 49.15 -29.13 -66.55
CA LEU A 129 49.46 -28.29 -65.39
C LEU A 129 48.47 -27.14 -65.23
N GLU A 130 48.02 -26.52 -66.33
CA GLU A 130 47.02 -25.45 -66.29
C GLU A 130 45.65 -25.97 -65.86
N GLN A 131 45.24 -27.16 -66.34
CA GLN A 131 44.03 -27.83 -65.90
C GLN A 131 44.07 -28.16 -64.41
N GLU A 132 45.18 -28.70 -63.91
CA GLU A 132 45.35 -29.00 -62.49
C GLU A 132 45.31 -27.72 -61.64
N ARG A 133 45.99 -26.65 -62.07
CA ARG A 133 45.94 -25.34 -61.40
C ARG A 133 44.52 -24.78 -61.32
N ASN A 134 43.77 -24.86 -62.41
CA ASN A 134 42.38 -24.42 -62.45
C ASN A 134 41.50 -25.26 -61.54
N HIS A 135 41.70 -26.58 -61.52
CA HIS A 135 40.98 -27.48 -60.63
C HIS A 135 41.26 -27.17 -59.15
N LEU A 136 42.53 -27.03 -58.77
CA LEU A 136 42.92 -26.66 -57.41
C LEU A 136 42.39 -25.28 -57.01
N ALA A 137 42.39 -24.30 -57.93
CA ALA A 137 41.82 -22.98 -57.68
C ALA A 137 40.31 -23.05 -57.42
N GLN A 138 39.57 -23.86 -58.19
CA GLN A 138 38.14 -24.09 -57.97
C GLN A 138 37.87 -24.80 -56.64
N GLN A 139 38.66 -25.82 -56.29
CA GLN A 139 38.55 -26.50 -54.99
C GLN A 139 38.82 -25.53 -53.82
N ARG A 140 39.83 -24.67 -53.93
CA ARG A 140 40.09 -23.63 -52.92
C ARG A 140 38.93 -22.65 -52.80
N ALA A 141 38.42 -22.14 -53.91
CA ALA A 141 37.28 -21.22 -53.89
C ALA A 141 36.02 -21.85 -53.25
N THR A 142 35.71 -23.11 -53.57
CA THR A 142 34.55 -23.81 -53.00
C THR A 142 34.71 -24.10 -51.52
N THR A 143 35.91 -24.51 -51.08
CA THR A 143 36.20 -24.73 -49.65
C THR A 143 36.20 -23.44 -48.85
N GLU A 144 36.76 -22.34 -49.38
CA GLU A 144 36.70 -21.02 -48.77
C GLU A 144 35.25 -20.52 -48.63
N GLN A 145 34.42 -20.73 -49.65
CA GLN A 145 32.98 -20.41 -49.57
C GLN A 145 32.27 -21.25 -48.50
N ALA A 146 32.54 -22.56 -48.45
CA ALA A 146 31.96 -23.44 -47.44
C ALA A 146 32.38 -23.02 -46.01
N LEU A 147 33.65 -22.64 -45.82
CA LEU A 147 34.15 -22.12 -44.55
C LEU A 147 33.50 -20.78 -44.18
N ALA A 148 33.35 -19.87 -45.15
CA ALA A 148 32.68 -18.58 -44.93
C ALA A 148 31.22 -18.78 -44.49
N VAL A 149 30.49 -19.70 -45.13
CA VAL A 149 29.12 -20.06 -44.76
C VAL A 149 29.08 -20.71 -43.37
N ALA A 150 29.98 -21.64 -43.07
CA ALA A 150 30.07 -22.27 -41.75
C ALA A 150 30.34 -21.24 -40.64
N HIS A 151 31.29 -20.32 -40.86
CA HIS A 151 31.57 -19.24 -39.92
C HIS A 151 30.37 -18.30 -39.73
N ALA A 152 29.67 -17.94 -40.81
CA ALA A 152 28.46 -17.13 -40.73
C ALA A 152 27.37 -17.86 -39.93
N GLN A 153 27.22 -19.18 -40.14
CA GLN A 153 26.27 -20.01 -39.40
C GLN A 153 26.62 -20.11 -37.92
N ILE A 154 27.89 -20.33 -37.57
CA ILE A 154 28.36 -20.35 -36.17
C ILE A 154 28.08 -19.00 -35.50
N LYS A 155 28.36 -17.88 -36.17
CA LYS A 155 28.08 -16.55 -35.64
C LYS A 155 26.59 -16.33 -35.41
N MET A 156 25.74 -16.74 -36.35
CA MET A 156 24.29 -16.65 -36.23
C MET A 156 23.76 -17.52 -35.08
N GLN A 157 24.26 -18.75 -34.94
CA GLN A 157 23.90 -19.64 -33.84
C GLN A 157 24.36 -19.07 -32.49
N GLY A 158 25.58 -18.52 -32.42
CA GLY A 158 26.09 -17.84 -31.22
C GLY A 158 25.24 -16.64 -30.82
N ALA A 159 24.82 -15.81 -31.77
CA ALA A 159 23.88 -14.71 -31.51
C ALA A 159 22.55 -15.23 -30.98
N ARG A 160 21.97 -16.27 -31.62
CA ARG A 160 20.71 -16.88 -31.17
C ARG A 160 20.81 -17.49 -29.78
N LEU A 161 21.94 -18.11 -29.44
CA LEU A 161 22.18 -18.64 -28.09
C LEU A 161 22.26 -17.49 -27.06
N SER A 162 22.96 -16.41 -27.39
CA SER A 162 23.00 -15.23 -26.52
C SER A 162 21.62 -14.61 -26.31
N ASP A 163 20.81 -14.49 -27.36
CA ASP A 163 19.44 -13.98 -27.26
C ASP A 163 18.56 -14.88 -26.38
N LEU A 164 18.70 -16.21 -26.53
CA LEU A 164 17.98 -17.18 -25.69
C LEU A 164 18.43 -17.13 -24.23
N GLU A 165 19.73 -16.97 -23.96
CA GLU A 165 20.27 -16.79 -22.61
C GLU A 165 19.75 -15.49 -21.97
N GLN A 166 19.72 -14.40 -22.73
CA GLN A 166 19.16 -13.12 -22.27
C GLN A 166 17.66 -13.24 -21.97
N ALA A 167 16.89 -13.87 -22.86
CA ALA A 167 15.47 -14.13 -22.63
C ALA A 167 15.24 -15.05 -21.41
N GLY A 168 16.11 -16.04 -21.19
CA GLY A 168 16.11 -16.87 -19.98
C GLY A 168 16.33 -16.04 -18.72
N ARG A 169 17.40 -15.23 -18.68
CA ARG A 169 17.69 -14.33 -17.55
C ARG A 169 16.55 -13.36 -17.26
N GLN A 170 15.91 -12.80 -18.29
CA GLN A 170 14.75 -11.91 -18.11
C GLN A 170 13.56 -12.65 -17.47
N LYS A 171 13.28 -13.88 -17.91
CA LYS A 171 12.23 -14.70 -17.28
C LYS A 171 12.55 -15.02 -15.83
N ASP A 172 13.80 -15.37 -15.52
CA ASP A 172 14.23 -15.66 -14.16
C ASP A 172 14.12 -14.43 -13.25
N GLN A 173 14.49 -13.24 -13.75
CA GLN A 173 14.32 -11.98 -13.04
C GLN A 173 12.85 -11.66 -12.77
N LEU A 174 11.98 -11.85 -13.76
CA LEU A 174 10.54 -11.66 -13.60
C LEU A 174 9.97 -12.67 -12.59
N ALA A 175 10.36 -13.94 -12.67
CA ALA A 175 9.94 -14.97 -11.73
C ALA A 175 10.38 -14.64 -10.29
N ALA A 176 11.64 -14.23 -10.09
CA ALA A 176 12.15 -13.81 -8.80
C ALA A 176 11.39 -12.61 -8.24
N THR A 177 11.10 -11.60 -9.06
CA THR A 177 10.32 -10.41 -8.66
C THR A 177 8.90 -10.79 -8.26
N GLN A 178 8.24 -11.67 -9.03
CA GLN A 178 6.91 -12.16 -8.70
C GLN A 178 6.90 -12.99 -7.42
N GLN A 179 7.91 -13.84 -7.21
CA GLN A 179 8.04 -14.62 -5.98
C GLN A 179 8.25 -13.72 -4.76
N GLN A 180 9.07 -12.67 -4.87
CA GLN A 180 9.22 -11.67 -3.81
C GLN A 180 7.89 -10.97 -3.49
N ARG A 181 7.12 -10.60 -4.53
CA ARG A 181 5.80 -9.98 -4.36
C ARG A 181 4.78 -10.92 -3.72
N LEU A 182 4.81 -12.21 -4.06
CA LEU A 182 3.94 -13.21 -3.42
C LEU A 182 4.31 -13.37 -1.95
N GLN A 183 5.60 -13.45 -1.63
CA GLN A 183 6.07 -13.53 -0.24
C GLN A 183 5.67 -12.28 0.57
N SER A 184 5.77 -11.07 -0.01
CA SER A 184 5.34 -9.86 0.68
C SER A 184 3.82 -9.84 0.92
N LEU A 185 3.03 -10.24 -0.07
CA LEU A 185 1.56 -10.35 0.06
C LEU A 185 1.16 -11.42 1.10
N GLU A 186 1.86 -12.55 1.15
CA GLU A 186 1.64 -13.59 2.16
C GLU A 186 1.93 -13.06 3.57
N GLN A 187 3.02 -12.31 3.74
CA GLN A 187 3.35 -11.66 5.01
C GLN A 187 2.31 -10.61 5.40
N GLU A 188 1.84 -9.80 4.46
CA GLU A 188 0.76 -8.82 4.69
C GLU A 188 -0.55 -9.50 5.09
N LEU A 189 -0.95 -10.58 4.39
CA LEU A 189 -2.15 -11.34 4.73
C LEU A 189 -2.04 -12.00 6.11
N PHE A 190 -0.87 -12.55 6.45
CA PHE A 190 -0.62 -13.11 7.76
C PHE A 190 -0.71 -12.05 8.85
N ALA A 191 -0.06 -10.90 8.67
CA ALA A 191 -0.13 -9.78 9.60
C ALA A 191 -1.57 -9.25 9.75
N ASN A 192 -2.31 -9.15 8.65
CA ASN A 192 -3.70 -8.70 8.66
C ASN A 192 -4.62 -9.68 9.39
N ARG A 193 -4.45 -11.00 9.18
CA ARG A 193 -5.19 -12.04 9.92
C ARG A 193 -4.90 -11.95 11.40
N LYS A 194 -3.63 -11.89 11.78
CA LYS A 194 -3.22 -11.76 13.18
C LYS A 194 -3.82 -10.51 13.84
N ALA A 195 -3.78 -9.35 13.15
CA ALA A 195 -4.38 -8.12 13.67
C ALA A 195 -5.90 -8.22 13.83
N ARG A 196 -6.60 -8.95 12.94
CA ARG A 196 -8.04 -9.22 13.09
C ARG A 196 -8.31 -10.13 14.28
N ASP A 197 -7.55 -11.22 14.42
CA ASP A 197 -7.71 -12.15 15.54
C ASP A 197 -7.49 -11.43 16.88
N GLU A 198 -6.48 -10.56 16.97
CA GLU A 198 -6.22 -9.72 18.15
C GLU A 198 -7.36 -8.72 18.42
N ALA A 199 -7.91 -8.09 17.37
CA ALA A 199 -9.06 -7.18 17.50
C ALA A 199 -10.33 -7.91 17.95
N ASP A 200 -10.59 -9.12 17.44
CA ASP A 200 -11.73 -9.95 17.81
C ASP A 200 -11.63 -10.42 19.27
N LEU A 201 -10.43 -10.81 19.71
CA LEU A 201 -10.17 -11.15 21.11
C LEU A 201 -10.38 -9.94 22.03
N ALA A 202 -9.81 -8.79 21.70
CA ALA A 202 -10.00 -7.56 22.46
C ALA A 202 -11.47 -7.14 22.53
N HIS A 203 -12.22 -7.28 21.44
CA HIS A 203 -13.64 -6.98 21.41
C HIS A 203 -14.44 -7.97 22.27
N ALA A 204 -14.12 -9.27 22.22
CA ALA A 204 -14.76 -10.28 23.05
C ALA A 204 -14.49 -10.03 24.54
N GLU A 205 -13.29 -9.60 24.91
CA GLU A 205 -12.94 -9.21 26.29
C GLU A 205 -13.74 -7.98 26.75
N GLN A 206 -13.81 -6.93 25.92
CA GLN A 206 -14.63 -5.74 26.21
C GLN A 206 -16.10 -6.09 26.43
N LEU A 207 -16.67 -6.95 25.58
CA LEU A 207 -18.05 -7.41 25.74
C LEU A 207 -18.24 -8.19 27.05
N ARG A 208 -17.28 -9.05 27.43
CA ARG A 208 -17.32 -9.77 28.71
C ARG A 208 -17.26 -8.82 29.90
N GLU A 209 -16.41 -7.81 29.86
CA GLU A 209 -16.32 -6.79 30.92
C GLU A 209 -17.62 -6.00 31.06
N LEU A 210 -18.19 -5.56 29.94
CA LEU A 210 -19.48 -4.87 29.93
C LEU A 210 -20.62 -5.75 30.46
N GLN A 211 -20.66 -7.02 30.04
CA GLN A 211 -21.62 -7.99 30.56
C GLN A 211 -21.45 -8.21 32.07
N HIS A 212 -20.21 -8.37 32.53
CA HIS A 212 -19.91 -8.55 33.95
C HIS A 212 -20.33 -7.33 34.77
N SER A 213 -19.99 -6.12 34.32
CA SER A 213 -20.41 -4.87 34.96
C SER A 213 -21.94 -4.73 35.00
N ALA A 214 -22.61 -5.03 33.89
CA ALA A 214 -24.08 -5.01 33.82
C ALA A 214 -24.72 -6.02 34.79
N GLN A 215 -24.18 -7.24 34.88
CA GLN A 215 -24.65 -8.25 35.84
C GLN A 215 -24.44 -7.78 37.28
N GLN A 216 -23.28 -7.21 37.61
CA GLN A 216 -23.03 -6.65 38.94
C GLN A 216 -24.01 -5.51 39.27
N GLN A 217 -24.28 -4.61 38.32
CA GLN A 217 -25.27 -3.55 38.51
C GLN A 217 -26.68 -4.11 38.70
N GLN A 218 -27.08 -5.10 37.92
CA GLN A 218 -28.37 -5.80 38.09
C GLN A 218 -28.48 -6.42 39.49
N HIS A 219 -27.43 -7.10 39.97
CA HIS A 219 -27.42 -7.67 41.31
C HIS A 219 -27.54 -6.59 42.40
N ARG A 220 -26.82 -5.47 42.28
CA ARG A 220 -26.93 -4.34 43.22
C ARG A 220 -28.35 -3.75 43.25
N VAL A 221 -28.95 -3.50 42.08
CA VAL A 221 -30.31 -2.95 41.99
C VAL A 221 -31.34 -3.92 42.58
N LEU A 222 -31.18 -5.23 42.38
CA LEU A 222 -32.05 -6.24 42.99
C LEU A 222 -31.92 -6.26 44.51
N GLN A 223 -30.70 -6.16 45.03
CA GLN A 223 -30.46 -6.06 46.48
C GLN A 223 -31.08 -4.80 47.08
N ASP A 224 -30.95 -3.65 46.41
CA ASP A 224 -31.55 -2.39 46.83
C ASP A 224 -33.08 -2.45 46.80
N LEU A 225 -33.67 -3.10 45.79
CA LEU A 225 -35.11 -3.33 45.70
C LEU A 225 -35.61 -4.22 46.85
N ASP A 226 -34.89 -5.30 47.15
CA ASP A 226 -35.24 -6.20 48.25
C ASP A 226 -35.09 -5.50 49.61
N ARG A 227 -34.06 -4.66 49.77
CA ARG A 227 -33.92 -3.79 50.95
C ARG A 227 -35.08 -2.81 51.07
N ALA A 228 -35.43 -2.10 50.00
CA ALA A 228 -36.58 -1.18 50.00
C ALA A 228 -37.91 -1.90 50.28
N ARG A 229 -38.08 -3.14 49.79
CA ARG A 229 -39.23 -3.99 50.11
C ARG A 229 -39.27 -4.39 51.59
N GLN A 230 -38.12 -4.71 52.18
CA GLN A 230 -38.04 -5.01 53.60
C GLN A 230 -38.31 -3.76 54.45
N GLU A 231 -37.75 -2.61 54.10
CA GLU A 231 -37.98 -1.33 54.78
C GLU A 231 -39.46 -0.91 54.70
N THR A 232 -40.10 -1.02 53.53
CA THR A 232 -41.55 -0.76 53.39
C THR A 232 -42.41 -1.74 54.19
N LYS A 233 -42.05 -3.04 54.22
CA LYS A 233 -42.73 -4.03 55.05
C LYS A 233 -42.60 -3.71 56.54
N GLN A 234 -41.40 -3.31 56.98
CA GLN A 234 -41.15 -2.89 58.36
C GLN A 234 -41.92 -1.61 58.70
N ALA A 235 -41.92 -0.61 57.81
CA ALA A 235 -42.68 0.63 58.00
C ALA A 235 -44.20 0.36 58.08
N MET A 236 -44.74 -0.51 57.22
CA MET A 236 -46.15 -0.92 57.29
C MET A 236 -46.46 -1.67 58.60
N ALA A 237 -45.56 -2.52 59.08
CA ALA A 237 -45.72 -3.21 60.36
C ALA A 237 -45.68 -2.23 61.55
N ALA A 238 -44.76 -1.26 61.53
CA ALA A 238 -44.67 -0.20 62.52
C ALA A 238 -45.93 0.66 62.52
N GLN A 239 -46.42 1.08 61.34
CA GLN A 239 -47.66 1.83 61.22
C GLN A 239 -48.88 1.06 61.76
N ARG A 240 -48.96 -0.25 61.52
CA ARG A 240 -50.02 -1.10 62.10
C ARG A 240 -49.91 -1.17 63.62
N ALA A 241 -48.70 -1.32 64.16
CA ALA A 241 -48.49 -1.31 65.60
C ALA A 241 -48.87 0.05 66.21
N GLU A 242 -48.51 1.17 65.58
CA GLU A 242 -48.95 2.51 65.98
C GLU A 242 -50.49 2.61 65.94
N GLN A 243 -51.13 2.18 64.86
CA GLN A 243 -52.60 2.15 64.76
C GLN A 243 -53.25 1.30 65.86
N GLU A 244 -52.68 0.14 66.19
CA GLU A 244 -53.15 -0.68 67.31
C GLU A 244 -52.97 0.02 68.65
N THR A 245 -51.85 0.71 68.88
CA THR A 245 -51.65 1.50 70.11
C THR A 245 -52.61 2.67 70.20
N HIS A 246 -52.85 3.38 69.10
CA HIS A 246 -53.86 4.44 69.02
C HIS A 246 -55.26 3.88 69.26
N ALA A 247 -55.62 2.76 68.63
CA ALA A 247 -56.92 2.11 68.86
C ALA A 247 -57.09 1.64 70.31
N LYS A 248 -56.04 1.14 70.96
CA LYS A 248 -56.05 0.78 72.38
C LYS A 248 -56.21 2.01 73.26
N LEU A 249 -55.49 3.09 72.99
CA LEU A 249 -55.60 4.36 73.71
C LEU A 249 -56.99 4.96 73.54
N ASP A 250 -57.53 4.96 72.32
CA ASP A 250 -58.89 5.41 72.03
C ASP A 250 -59.92 4.55 72.79
N ALA A 251 -59.74 3.23 72.82
CA ALA A 251 -60.62 2.34 73.59
C ALA A 251 -60.53 2.64 75.09
N GLN A 252 -59.34 2.87 75.64
CA GLN A 252 -59.14 3.28 77.03
C GLN A 252 -59.82 4.62 77.33
N TRP A 253 -59.64 5.61 76.45
CA TRP A 253 -60.28 6.91 76.57
C TRP A 253 -61.80 6.83 76.49
N GLN A 254 -62.33 6.00 75.59
CA GLN A 254 -63.77 5.72 75.51
C GLN A 254 -64.29 5.03 76.78
N GLN A 255 -63.54 4.07 77.34
CA GLN A 255 -63.89 3.44 78.61
C GLN A 255 -63.87 4.44 79.77
N GLU A 256 -62.85 5.29 79.87
CA GLU A 256 -62.76 6.33 80.89
C GLU A 256 -63.90 7.34 80.74
N ARG A 257 -64.21 7.75 79.51
CA ARG A 257 -65.33 8.65 79.21
C ARG A 257 -66.67 8.01 79.57
N GLN A 258 -66.88 6.74 79.25
CA GLN A 258 -68.08 6.00 79.66
C GLN A 258 -68.16 5.90 81.20
N GLY A 259 -67.03 5.64 81.87
CA GLY A 259 -66.95 5.62 83.34
C GLY A 259 -67.29 6.98 83.97
N LEU A 260 -66.76 8.08 83.41
CA LEU A 260 -67.08 9.44 83.85
C LEU A 260 -68.54 9.81 83.55
N GLN A 261 -69.08 9.39 82.40
CA GLN A 261 -70.49 9.57 82.07
C GLN A 261 -71.39 8.81 83.04
N ALA A 262 -71.09 7.54 83.32
CA ALA A 262 -71.83 6.75 84.30
C ALA A 262 -71.76 7.36 85.71
N GLN A 263 -70.60 7.89 86.13
CA GLN A 263 -70.48 8.63 87.40
C GLN A 263 -71.31 9.91 87.41
N SER A 264 -71.30 10.68 86.31
CA SER A 264 -72.13 11.87 86.18
C SER A 264 -73.62 11.54 86.19
N GLU A 265 -74.03 10.45 85.55
CA GLU A 265 -75.42 9.97 85.56
C GLU A 265 -75.83 9.50 86.96
N LEU A 266 -74.96 8.79 87.68
CA LEU A 266 -75.18 8.41 89.08
C LEU A 266 -75.30 9.64 89.98
N GLN A 267 -74.40 10.63 89.86
CA GLN A 267 -74.49 11.89 90.61
C GLN A 267 -75.75 12.68 90.24
N ALA A 268 -76.12 12.73 88.96
CA ALA A 268 -77.37 13.36 88.51
C ALA A 268 -78.60 12.64 89.07
N GLY A 269 -78.58 11.30 89.11
CA GLY A 269 -79.62 10.48 89.75
C GLY A 269 -79.70 10.74 91.26
N GLN A 270 -78.58 10.81 91.97
CA GLN A 270 -78.52 11.19 93.39
C GLN A 270 -79.07 12.60 93.63
N LEU A 271 -78.69 13.57 92.79
CA LEU A 271 -79.22 14.94 92.85
C LEU A 271 -80.73 14.97 92.58
N GLN A 272 -81.23 14.20 91.60
CA GLN A 272 -82.67 14.08 91.33
C GLN A 272 -83.40 13.44 92.49
N HIS A 273 -82.85 12.39 93.12
CA HIS A 273 -83.40 11.79 94.33
C HIS A 273 -83.42 12.78 95.49
N ALA A 274 -82.33 13.48 95.76
CA ALA A 274 -82.27 14.52 96.79
C ALA A 274 -83.25 15.68 96.51
N GLN A 275 -83.38 16.10 95.25
CA GLN A 275 -84.38 17.10 94.83
C GLN A 275 -85.81 16.59 95.04
N ALA A 276 -86.09 15.33 94.73
CA ALA A 276 -87.38 14.70 94.98
C ALA A 276 -87.67 14.59 96.48
N GLU A 277 -86.68 14.26 97.31
CA GLU A 277 -86.79 14.28 98.77
C GLU A 277 -87.10 15.68 99.31
N VAL A 278 -86.41 16.72 98.82
CA VAL A 278 -86.70 18.12 99.17
C VAL A 278 -88.11 18.51 98.73
N GLN A 279 -88.54 18.14 97.53
CA GLN A 279 -89.92 18.39 97.06
C GLN A 279 -90.95 17.66 97.92
N GLN A 280 -90.69 16.41 98.33
CA GLN A 280 -91.55 15.67 99.25
C GLN A 280 -91.63 16.33 100.63
N LEU A 281 -90.51 16.82 101.16
CA LEU A 281 -90.49 17.56 102.43
C LEU A 281 -91.24 18.90 102.33
N LEU A 282 -91.08 19.64 101.22
CA LEU A 282 -91.85 20.85 100.97
C LEU A 282 -93.35 20.56 100.86
N HIS A 283 -93.74 19.47 100.18
CA HIS A 283 -95.15 19.07 100.11
C HIS A 283 -95.70 18.64 101.49
N ARG A 284 -94.90 17.96 102.32
CA ARG A 284 -95.25 17.67 103.71
C ARG A 284 -95.41 18.93 104.56
N LEU A 285 -94.56 19.94 104.36
CA LEU A 285 -94.70 21.25 105.01
C LEU A 285 -95.97 21.97 104.56
N GLN A 286 -96.23 22.05 103.25
CA GLN A 286 -97.45 22.67 102.72
C GLN A 286 -98.73 21.95 103.19
N THR A 287 -98.71 20.62 103.28
CA THR A 287 -99.86 19.86 103.81
C THR A 287 -100.01 20.00 105.33
N ALA A 288 -98.91 20.13 106.08
CA ALA A 288 -98.95 20.46 107.51
C ALA A 288 -99.45 21.90 107.75
N GLU A 289 -99.06 22.86 106.91
CA GLU A 289 -99.58 24.24 106.94
C GLU A 289 -101.07 24.28 106.54
N ALA A 290 -101.49 23.50 105.53
CA ALA A 290 -102.89 23.38 105.13
C ALA A 290 -103.75 22.75 106.24
N THR A 291 -103.26 21.72 106.94
CA THR A 291 -103.98 21.14 108.07
C THR A 291 -104.00 22.08 109.28
N HIS A 292 -102.93 22.83 109.53
CA HIS A 292 -102.91 23.83 110.60
C HIS A 292 -103.86 25.01 110.33
N THR A 293 -103.89 25.53 109.10
CA THR A 293 -104.84 26.58 108.69
C THR A 293 -106.28 26.08 108.72
N GLN A 294 -106.55 24.83 108.32
CA GLN A 294 -107.87 24.22 108.47
C GLN A 294 -108.26 24.04 109.95
N ALA A 295 -107.33 23.65 110.83
CA ALA A 295 -107.58 23.54 112.27
C ALA A 295 -107.89 24.91 112.90
N LEU A 296 -107.15 25.95 112.52
CA LEU A 296 -107.44 27.33 112.94
C LEU A 296 -108.79 27.83 112.43
N ALA A 297 -109.18 27.51 111.18
CA ALA A 297 -110.48 27.86 110.63
C ALA A 297 -111.65 27.14 111.33
N LEU A 298 -111.46 25.87 111.72
CA LEU A 298 -112.43 25.14 112.54
C LEU A 298 -112.54 25.76 113.95
N GLN A 299 -111.42 26.19 114.53
CA GLN A 299 -111.41 26.86 115.82
C GLN A 299 -112.10 28.23 115.77
N SER A 300 -111.88 29.02 114.72
CA SER A 300 -112.59 30.30 114.53
C SER A 300 -114.10 30.11 114.33
N HIS A 301 -114.52 29.08 113.58
CA HIS A 301 -115.94 28.75 113.44
C HIS A 301 -116.58 28.30 114.77
N GLN A 302 -115.85 27.56 115.61
CA GLN A 302 -116.32 27.20 116.95
C GLN A 302 -116.48 28.43 117.86
N HIS A 303 -115.54 29.38 117.78
CA HIS A 303 -115.63 30.65 118.52
C HIS A 303 -116.77 31.56 118.05
N GLU A 304 -117.03 31.65 116.74
CA GLU A 304 -118.16 32.41 116.20
C GLU A 304 -119.52 31.85 116.66
N ASN A 305 -119.66 30.52 116.70
CA ASN A 305 -120.88 29.86 117.17
C ASN A 305 -121.12 30.09 118.67
N ALA A 306 -120.07 30.10 119.49
CA ALA A 306 -120.17 30.39 120.92
C ALA A 306 -120.62 31.84 121.19
N LEU A 307 -120.14 32.81 120.40
CA LEU A 307 -120.55 34.21 120.50
C LEU A 307 -122.00 34.46 120.00
N ALA A 308 -122.47 33.67 119.03
CA ALA A 308 -123.86 33.74 118.57
C ALA A 308 -124.87 33.26 119.64
N GLN A 309 -124.49 32.26 120.45
CA GLN A 309 -125.33 31.76 121.55
C GLN A 309 -125.47 32.80 122.68
N LEU A 310 -124.39 33.48 123.06
CA LEU A 310 -124.39 34.56 124.07
C LEU A 310 -125.21 35.80 123.65
N ARG A 311 -125.30 36.11 122.34
CA ARG A 311 -126.12 37.22 121.84
C ARG A 311 -127.63 36.94 121.91
N LEU A 312 -128.04 35.67 121.87
CA LEU A 312 -129.46 35.28 121.92
C LEU A 312 -130.03 35.36 123.35
N GLU A 313 -129.21 35.07 124.36
CA GLU A 313 -129.59 35.15 125.78
C GLU A 313 -129.74 36.60 126.28
N MET A 314 -128.95 37.53 125.73
CA MET A 314 -129.02 38.97 126.08
C MET A 314 -130.25 39.68 125.48
N ALA A 315 -130.97 39.07 124.54
CA ALA A 315 -132.12 39.67 123.86
C ALA A 315 -133.48 39.42 124.55
N GLN A 316 -133.56 38.53 125.54
CA GLN A 316 -134.84 38.13 126.16
C GLN A 316 -135.18 38.87 127.47
N SER A 317 -134.31 39.75 127.99
CA SER A 317 -134.44 40.28 129.37
C SER A 317 -134.59 41.80 129.53
N ALA A 318 -134.78 42.63 128.49
CA ALA A 318 -134.79 44.10 128.68
C ALA A 318 -135.62 44.94 127.66
N VAL A 319 -136.96 44.83 127.64
CA VAL A 319 -137.87 45.76 126.90
C VAL A 319 -138.97 46.39 127.78
N ALA A 320 -138.76 46.55 129.09
CA ALA A 320 -139.62 47.39 129.92
C ALA A 320 -138.81 48.18 130.96
N GLN A 321 -138.40 49.41 130.63
CA GLN A 321 -138.54 50.64 131.44
C GLN A 321 -137.57 51.75 131.02
N ASN A 322 -138.13 52.97 130.98
CA ASN A 322 -137.52 54.31 131.04
C ASN A 322 -136.52 54.72 129.94
N ALA A 323 -136.80 55.67 129.05
CA ALA A 323 -137.35 57.03 129.23
C ALA A 323 -136.49 57.94 130.14
N GLY A 324 -135.74 58.86 129.53
CA GLY A 324 -135.28 60.10 130.18
C GLY A 324 -133.83 60.53 129.93
N ARG A 325 -133.67 61.55 129.06
CA ARG A 325 -132.70 62.68 129.14
C ARG A 325 -131.20 62.32 128.98
N GLY A 326 -130.52 62.65 127.88
CA GLY A 326 -130.14 63.98 127.34
C GLY A 326 -128.60 63.98 127.24
N GLY A 327 -127.86 64.55 126.29
CA GLY A 327 -128.09 65.47 125.18
C GLY A 327 -126.81 66.30 125.02
N ASN A 328 -126.08 66.14 123.91
CA ASN A 328 -125.24 67.12 123.17
C ASN A 328 -124.30 66.36 122.20
N ALA A 329 -124.53 66.41 120.88
CA ALA A 329 -124.09 67.45 119.93
C ALA A 329 -122.66 67.15 119.40
N THR A 330 -122.50 66.45 118.26
CA THR A 330 -122.35 66.96 116.86
C THR A 330 -120.87 67.29 116.47
N PRO A 331 -120.49 67.38 115.17
CA PRO A 331 -120.58 66.34 114.13
C PRO A 331 -119.41 66.39 113.09
N THR A 332 -119.59 65.67 111.96
CA THR A 332 -119.03 65.86 110.60
C THR A 332 -117.55 65.56 110.34
N ALA A 333 -117.10 65.20 109.14
CA ALA A 333 -117.60 64.52 107.94
C ALA A 333 -116.43 64.57 106.93
N ASP A 334 -116.38 63.58 106.04
CA ASP A 334 -115.81 63.64 104.68
C ASP A 334 -114.30 63.84 104.43
N ALA A 335 -113.69 62.73 103.99
CA ALA A 335 -113.34 62.45 102.59
C ALA A 335 -112.05 63.03 101.94
N VAL A 336 -111.55 62.16 101.04
CA VAL A 336 -110.84 62.41 99.76
C VAL A 336 -109.29 62.39 99.75
N ALA A 337 -108.81 61.55 98.82
CA ALA A 337 -107.59 61.64 98.00
C ALA A 337 -106.23 61.37 98.65
N ALA A 338 -105.19 60.97 97.92
CA ALA A 338 -104.97 60.32 96.62
C ALA A 338 -103.44 60.31 96.42
N ASN A 339 -102.95 59.33 95.65
CA ASN A 339 -101.65 59.31 94.96
C ASN A 339 -100.39 59.29 95.83
N GLY A 340 -99.31 58.59 95.48
CA GLY A 340 -98.81 57.93 94.27
C GLY A 340 -97.31 57.67 94.58
N ARG A 341 -96.54 56.78 93.96
CA ARG A 341 -96.47 56.30 92.59
C ARG A 341 -95.69 54.97 92.59
N ARG A 342 -96.09 54.12 91.64
CA ARG A 342 -95.33 53.10 90.86
C ARG A 342 -94.00 53.65 90.26
N PRO A 343 -93.26 52.97 89.34
CA PRO A 343 -93.43 51.62 88.72
C PRO A 343 -92.13 50.77 88.62
N MET A 344 -92.19 49.44 88.54
CA MET A 344 -92.34 48.53 87.36
C MET A 344 -91.27 48.59 86.25
N ARG A 345 -90.68 47.42 85.96
CA ARG A 345 -90.70 46.72 84.63
C ARG A 345 -90.15 45.29 84.83
N SER A 346 -90.94 44.24 84.52
CA SER A 346 -91.03 43.49 83.23
C SER A 346 -89.71 42.77 82.87
N SER A 347 -89.65 41.50 82.46
CA SER A 347 -90.54 40.78 81.55
C SER A 347 -90.19 39.28 81.52
N ALA A 348 -91.22 38.47 81.27
CA ALA A 348 -91.19 37.06 80.85
C ALA A 348 -90.55 36.88 79.43
N PRO A 349 -90.74 35.77 78.70
CA PRO A 349 -90.34 34.37 78.91
C PRO A 349 -89.64 33.77 77.65
N THR A 350 -89.68 32.43 77.53
CA THR A 350 -89.86 31.60 76.31
C THR A 350 -88.68 30.84 75.67
N ALA A 351 -88.90 29.52 75.63
CA ALA A 351 -88.76 28.59 74.49
C ALA A 351 -87.37 28.09 74.01
N ARG A 352 -87.21 26.76 74.15
CA ARG A 352 -86.64 25.75 73.21
C ARG A 352 -86.95 26.07 71.71
N PRO A 353 -86.41 25.38 70.65
CA PRO A 353 -85.61 24.13 70.62
C PRO A 353 -84.45 24.05 69.56
N VAL A 354 -83.60 23.02 69.70
CA VAL A 354 -83.14 22.00 68.70
C VAL A 354 -82.61 22.41 67.30
N ARG A 355 -81.42 21.86 66.97
CA ARG A 355 -81.02 21.01 65.81
C ARG A 355 -79.88 21.49 64.89
N MET A 356 -79.10 20.47 64.50
CA MET A 356 -78.39 20.25 63.22
C MET A 356 -76.97 20.83 63.03
N LEU A 357 -76.00 19.91 63.09
CA LEU A 357 -74.85 19.73 62.15
C LEU A 357 -75.30 19.79 60.66
N PRO A 358 -74.44 19.69 59.63
CA PRO A 358 -72.97 19.84 59.50
C PRO A 358 -72.59 20.72 58.27
N GLY A 359 -71.28 20.84 57.97
CA GLY A 359 -70.79 21.24 56.63
C GLY A 359 -69.53 22.11 56.71
N SER A 360 -68.33 21.53 56.60
CA SER A 360 -67.63 21.19 55.36
C SER A 360 -66.92 22.37 54.67
N ARG A 361 -65.62 22.12 54.42
CA ARG A 361 -64.75 22.60 53.33
C ARG A 361 -63.99 23.92 53.49
N ARG A 362 -62.66 23.69 53.45
CA ARG A 362 -61.68 24.20 52.47
C ARG A 362 -60.95 25.52 52.78
N ARG A 363 -59.64 25.31 52.98
CA ARG A 363 -58.56 25.70 52.03
C ARG A 363 -58.07 27.15 52.12
N GLY A 364 -56.79 27.29 52.47
CA GLY A 364 -55.93 28.29 51.87
C GLY A 364 -54.81 28.78 52.77
N LYS A 365 -53.56 28.42 52.36
CA LYS A 365 -52.30 29.19 52.47
C LYS A 365 -51.89 29.59 53.91
N ILE A 366 -50.70 29.27 54.39
CA ILE A 366 -49.35 29.43 53.82
C ILE A 366 -48.48 28.27 54.30
#